data_AF-A0A431KKE2-F1
#
_entry.id   AF-A0A431KKE2-F1
#
_cell.length_a   1.000
_cell.length_b   1.000
_cell.length_c   1.000
_cell.angle_alpha   90.00
_cell.angle_beta   90.00
_cell.angle_gamma   90.00
#
_symmetry.space_group_name_H-M   'P 1'
#
loop_
_entity.id
_entity.type
_entity.pdbx_description
1 polymer ?
#
loop_
_entity_poly.entity_id
_entity_poly.type
_entity_poly.pdbx_seq_one_letter_code
_entity_poly.pdbx_strand_id
1 'polypeptide(L)'
;MKLWLLRGVKALAGVGLTLAVGFVVLWWVAARVANADEAPPSAAKVNDAFQRSVGWLKLHEAEILGDGNVALWWMIKAAADRSHDPYLADLVQRSIRVVYAGDKATLPWRRIVEPNAVIVPNDLMTDGLSPYQRFYYFSATCRVVEPDDTGPGSQQFLDGNTCRPIWGKVIFRDKVCSTHQLLGIRMARNSGCKLDAKVAALESELLEDIAFQLKVDPVITDPYIQRVLTLYWVAGPQSVKPVWLRRVIDAQQPDGGWSGDHLLLGVPQWLQPATWRQLMSRLVPSRFNAAPPASNFHATAQGVLLMALALHPQ
;
A
#
# COMPACT_ATOMS: atom_id res chain seq x y z
N MET A 1 -14.81 50.17 19.30
CA MET A 1 -13.85 49.06 19.11
C MET A 1 -14.48 47.67 19.31
N LYS A 2 -15.17 47.37 20.42
CA LYS A 2 -15.78 46.03 20.68
C LYS A 2 -16.76 45.53 19.59
N LEU A 3 -17.61 46.40 19.04
CA LEU A 3 -18.58 46.01 17.99
C LEU A 3 -17.91 45.57 16.67
N TRP A 4 -16.79 46.21 16.30
CA TRP A 4 -16.05 45.90 15.08
C TRP A 4 -15.31 44.56 15.18
N LEU A 5 -14.71 44.28 16.35
CA LEU A 5 -14.09 42.98 16.64
C LEU A 5 -15.12 41.84 16.58
N LEU A 6 -16.29 42.01 17.20
CA LEU A 6 -17.36 41.00 17.17
C LEU A 6 -17.89 40.74 15.74
N ARG A 7 -18.01 41.77 14.90
CA ARG A 7 -18.41 41.61 13.49
C ARG A 7 -17.35 40.87 12.68
N GLY A 8 -16.07 41.19 12.89
CA GLY A 8 -14.95 40.49 12.22
C GLY A 8 -14.90 39.01 12.57
N VAL A 9 -15.05 38.65 13.85
CA VAL A 9 -15.07 37.25 14.30
C VAL A 9 -16.25 36.49 13.71
N LYS A 10 -17.45 37.07 13.67
CA LYS A 10 -18.63 36.44 13.06
C LYS A 10 -18.45 36.21 11.56
N ALA A 11 -17.87 37.18 10.83
CA ALA A 11 -17.60 37.03 9.41
C ALA A 11 -16.59 35.91 9.12
N LEU A 12 -15.48 35.87 9.89
CA LEU A 12 -14.47 34.80 9.77
C LEU A 12 -15.06 33.42 10.10
N ALA A 13 -15.89 33.32 11.14
CA ALA A 13 -16.58 32.08 11.48
C ALA A 13 -17.55 31.63 10.37
N GLY A 14 -18.28 32.57 9.76
CA GLY A 14 -19.15 32.29 8.62
C GLY A 14 -18.39 31.75 7.42
N VAL A 15 -17.29 32.40 7.02
CA VAL A 15 -16.43 31.94 5.92
C VAL A 15 -15.82 30.57 6.23
N GLY A 16 -15.30 30.37 7.44
CA GLY A 16 -14.74 29.09 7.86
C GLY A 16 -15.76 27.95 7.78
N LEU A 17 -16.99 28.18 8.24
CA LEU A 17 -18.07 27.21 8.14
C LEU A 17 -18.43 26.89 6.68
N THR A 18 -18.56 27.90 5.83
CA THR A 18 -18.86 27.71 4.40
C THR A 18 -17.78 26.88 3.71
N LEU A 19 -16.50 27.13 3.99
CA LEU A 19 -15.38 26.35 3.44
C LEU A 19 -15.40 24.90 3.94
N ALA A 20 -15.66 24.70 5.24
CA ALA A 20 -15.76 23.36 5.82
C ALA A 20 -16.92 22.55 5.18
N VAL A 21 -18.10 23.15 5.05
CA VAL A 21 -19.26 22.53 4.39
C VAL A 21 -18.94 22.23 2.92
N GLY A 22 -18.34 23.18 2.20
CA GLY A 22 -17.92 22.99 0.82
C GLY A 22 -16.94 21.82 0.65
N PHE A 23 -15.95 21.72 1.55
CA PHE A 23 -15.00 20.60 1.57
C PHE A 23 -15.69 19.25 1.80
N VAL A 24 -16.61 19.17 2.78
CA VAL A 24 -17.36 17.94 3.07
C VAL A 24 -18.21 17.51 1.86
N VAL A 25 -18.90 18.45 1.22
CA VAL A 25 -19.70 18.17 0.01
C VAL A 25 -18.81 17.68 -1.13
N LEU A 26 -17.68 18.36 -1.40
CA LEU A 26 -16.74 17.95 -2.44
C LEU A 26 -16.15 16.56 -2.17
N TRP A 27 -15.76 16.29 -0.92
CA TRP A 27 -15.24 14.98 -0.53
C TRP A 27 -16.29 13.88 -0.68
N TRP A 28 -17.54 14.16 -0.28
CA TRP A 28 -18.64 13.22 -0.45
C TRP A 28 -18.93 12.94 -1.93
N VAL A 29 -18.94 13.95 -2.80
CA VAL A 29 -19.08 13.77 -4.26
C VAL A 29 -17.93 12.92 -4.80
N ALA A 30 -16.69 13.25 -4.43
CA ALA A 30 -15.50 12.50 -4.86
C ALA A 30 -15.57 11.03 -4.39
N ALA A 31 -15.97 10.79 -3.15
CA ALA A 31 -16.19 9.44 -2.62
C ALA A 31 -17.31 8.70 -3.36
N ARG A 32 -18.41 9.37 -3.70
CA ARG A 32 -19.50 8.75 -4.49
C ARG A 32 -19.03 8.34 -5.89
N VAL A 33 -18.29 9.20 -6.57
CA VAL A 33 -17.70 8.91 -7.89
C VAL A 33 -16.67 7.77 -7.79
N ALA A 34 -15.80 7.80 -6.78
CA ALA A 34 -14.82 6.76 -6.48
C ALA A 34 -15.44 5.37 -6.19
N ASN A 35 -16.75 5.33 -5.91
CA ASN A 35 -17.52 4.14 -5.60
C ASN A 35 -18.67 3.91 -6.60
N ALA A 36 -18.58 4.47 -7.81
CA ALA A 36 -19.55 4.20 -8.86
C ALA A 36 -19.64 2.70 -9.19
N ASP A 37 -20.81 2.26 -9.64
CA ASP A 37 -20.98 0.91 -10.16
C ASP A 37 -20.58 0.94 -11.64
N GLU A 38 -19.53 0.20 -11.98
CA GLU A 38 -18.96 0.15 -13.31
C GLU A 38 -18.78 -1.30 -13.74
N ALA A 39 -18.79 -1.55 -15.05
CA ALA A 39 -18.40 -2.87 -15.57
C ALA A 39 -16.93 -3.17 -15.21
N PRO A 40 -16.55 -4.44 -14.96
CA PRO A 40 -15.15 -4.85 -14.83
C PRO A 40 -14.27 -4.35 -15.99
N PRO A 41 -13.00 -3.96 -15.76
CA PRO A 41 -12.03 -3.80 -16.84
C PRO A 41 -11.96 -5.05 -17.71
N SER A 42 -11.79 -4.90 -19.03
CA SER A 42 -11.60 -6.05 -19.91
C SER A 42 -10.29 -6.76 -19.61
N ALA A 43 -10.25 -8.08 -19.82
CA ALA A 43 -9.02 -8.88 -19.65
C ALA A 43 -7.84 -8.31 -20.48
N ALA A 44 -8.12 -7.82 -21.70
CA ALA A 44 -7.12 -7.17 -22.54
C ALA A 44 -6.51 -5.92 -21.89
N LYS A 45 -7.33 -5.08 -21.24
CA LYS A 45 -6.86 -3.88 -20.53
C LYS A 45 -6.02 -4.23 -19.30
N VAL A 46 -6.42 -5.26 -18.55
CA VAL A 46 -5.63 -5.78 -17.42
C VAL A 46 -4.29 -6.35 -17.93
N ASN A 47 -4.30 -7.08 -19.05
CA ASN A 47 -3.09 -7.67 -19.63
C ASN A 47 -2.13 -6.61 -20.14
N ASP A 48 -2.62 -5.58 -20.83
CA ASP A 48 -1.81 -4.43 -21.25
C ASP A 48 -1.13 -3.76 -20.05
N ALA A 49 -1.89 -3.49 -18.98
CA ALA A 49 -1.32 -2.90 -17.76
C ALA A 49 -0.26 -3.80 -17.11
N PHE A 50 -0.49 -5.11 -17.05
CA PHE A 50 0.49 -6.09 -16.58
C PHE A 50 1.78 -6.03 -17.41
N GLN A 51 1.68 -6.15 -18.74
CA GLN A 51 2.84 -6.18 -19.63
C GLN A 51 3.65 -4.88 -19.56
N ARG A 52 2.98 -3.72 -19.49
CA ARG A 52 3.67 -2.44 -19.29
C ARG A 52 4.41 -2.39 -17.95
N SER A 53 3.82 -2.90 -16.88
CA SER A 53 4.48 -2.93 -15.57
C SER A 53 5.68 -3.89 -15.51
N VAL A 54 5.62 -5.02 -16.21
CA VAL A 54 6.78 -5.89 -16.42
C VAL A 54 7.86 -5.17 -17.25
N GLY A 55 7.45 -4.41 -18.27
CA GLY A 55 8.33 -3.54 -19.05
C GLY A 55 9.05 -2.50 -18.19
N TRP A 56 8.33 -1.87 -17.26
CA TRP A 56 8.91 -0.93 -16.30
C TRP A 56 9.98 -1.60 -15.42
N LEU A 57 9.69 -2.79 -14.88
CA LEU A 57 10.67 -3.55 -14.08
C LEU A 57 11.94 -3.90 -14.88
N LYS A 58 11.83 -4.18 -16.19
CA LYS A 58 12.98 -4.42 -17.07
C LYS A 58 13.84 -3.17 -17.24
N LEU A 59 13.20 -2.02 -17.43
CA LEU A 59 13.90 -0.76 -17.64
C LEU A 59 14.60 -0.25 -16.37
N HIS A 60 14.00 -0.50 -15.20
CA HIS A 60 14.50 -0.03 -13.90
C HIS A 60 15.24 -1.11 -13.09
N GLU A 61 15.58 -2.23 -13.72
CA GLU A 61 16.12 -3.40 -13.04
C GLU A 61 17.36 -3.09 -12.20
N ALA A 62 18.32 -2.34 -12.77
CA ALA A 62 19.56 -1.99 -12.11
C ALA A 62 19.34 -1.17 -10.83
N GLU A 63 18.29 -0.35 -10.79
CA GLU A 63 17.94 0.49 -9.64
C GLU A 63 17.29 -0.34 -8.53
N ILE A 64 16.44 -1.30 -8.90
CA ILE A 64 15.62 -2.04 -7.95
C ILE A 64 16.30 -3.29 -7.40
N LEU A 65 17.23 -3.93 -8.12
CA LEU A 65 17.83 -5.23 -7.74
C LEU A 65 18.44 -5.25 -6.32
N GLY A 66 18.95 -4.10 -5.86
CA GLY A 66 19.54 -3.94 -4.53
C GLY A 66 18.56 -3.50 -3.43
N ASP A 67 17.27 -3.31 -3.75
CA ASP A 67 16.27 -2.85 -2.78
C ASP A 67 16.07 -3.91 -1.69
N GLY A 68 16.26 -3.50 -0.43
CA GLY A 68 16.16 -4.38 0.74
C GLY A 68 14.73 -4.62 1.23
N ASN A 69 13.71 -4.04 0.61
CA ASN A 69 12.33 -4.18 1.03
C ASN A 69 11.77 -5.55 0.60
N VAL A 70 11.86 -6.48 1.54
CA VAL A 70 11.46 -7.87 1.35
C VAL A 70 9.98 -8.06 1.02
N ALA A 71 9.10 -7.17 1.47
CA ALA A 71 7.67 -7.24 1.17
C ALA A 71 7.41 -7.00 -0.33
N LEU A 72 8.16 -6.09 -0.96
CA LEU A 72 8.05 -5.83 -2.40
C LEU A 72 8.53 -7.03 -3.21
N TRP A 73 9.64 -7.63 -2.82
CA TRP A 73 10.15 -8.83 -3.48
C TRP A 73 9.22 -10.03 -3.33
N TRP A 74 8.54 -10.16 -2.19
CA TRP A 74 7.49 -11.16 -2.02
C TRP A 74 6.31 -10.91 -2.98
N MET A 75 5.93 -9.65 -3.21
CA MET A 75 4.90 -9.32 -4.19
C MET A 75 5.32 -9.67 -5.62
N ILE A 76 6.56 -9.36 -6.02
CA ILE A 76 7.08 -9.75 -7.34
C ILE A 76 7.11 -11.27 -7.49
N LYS A 77 7.55 -11.99 -6.46
CA LYS A 77 7.54 -13.46 -6.47
C LYS A 77 6.12 -14.00 -6.61
N ALA A 78 5.17 -13.50 -5.81
CA ALA A 78 3.77 -13.92 -5.91
C ALA A 78 3.19 -13.63 -7.30
N ALA A 79 3.60 -12.53 -7.94
CA ALA A 79 3.19 -12.21 -9.30
C ALA A 79 3.80 -13.17 -10.32
N ALA A 80 5.08 -13.53 -10.17
CA ALA A 80 5.76 -14.53 -10.99
C ALA A 80 5.08 -15.90 -10.88
N ASP A 81 4.83 -16.37 -9.65
CA ASP A 81 4.15 -17.63 -9.39
C ASP A 81 2.75 -17.65 -10.02
N ARG A 82 2.06 -16.50 -10.01
CA ARG A 82 0.67 -16.39 -10.49
C ARG A 82 0.55 -16.30 -12.00
N SER A 83 1.44 -15.55 -12.64
CA SER A 83 1.43 -15.30 -14.08
C SER A 83 2.25 -16.31 -14.87
N HIS A 84 3.09 -17.08 -14.19
CA HIS A 84 4.13 -17.91 -14.81
C HIS A 84 5.09 -17.10 -15.70
N ASP A 85 5.28 -15.81 -15.42
CA ASP A 85 6.22 -14.97 -16.17
C ASP A 85 7.68 -15.35 -15.81
N PRO A 86 8.46 -15.86 -16.79
CA PRO A 86 9.82 -16.34 -16.51
C PRO A 86 10.79 -15.21 -16.17
N TYR A 87 10.55 -13.98 -16.65
CA TYR A 87 11.39 -12.83 -16.33
C TYR A 87 11.21 -12.43 -14.86
N LEU A 88 9.98 -12.36 -14.37
CA LEU A 88 9.72 -12.03 -12.96
C LEU A 88 10.33 -13.09 -12.02
N ALA A 89 10.24 -14.37 -12.39
CA ALA A 89 10.85 -15.46 -11.63
C ALA A 89 12.37 -15.30 -11.54
N ASP A 90 13.04 -15.04 -12.67
CA ASP A 90 14.49 -14.83 -12.72
C ASP A 90 14.92 -13.54 -11.99
N LEU A 91 14.15 -12.46 -12.13
CA LEU A 91 14.39 -11.19 -11.43
C LEU A 91 14.44 -11.37 -9.91
N VAL A 92 13.50 -12.14 -9.35
CA VAL A 92 13.47 -12.48 -7.91
C VAL A 92 14.71 -13.28 -7.50
N GLN A 93 15.13 -14.25 -8.30
CA GLN A 93 16.34 -15.03 -7.99
C GLN A 93 17.59 -14.16 -8.02
N ARG A 94 17.67 -13.19 -8.93
CA ARG A 94 18.78 -12.23 -8.98
C ARG A 94 18.76 -11.28 -7.78
N SER A 95 17.60 -10.76 -7.38
CA SER A 95 17.54 -9.90 -6.19
C SER A 95 17.90 -10.65 -4.91
N ILE A 96 17.48 -11.91 -4.75
CA ILE A 96 17.89 -12.75 -3.63
C ILE A 96 19.43 -12.88 -3.58
N ARG A 97 20.06 -13.18 -4.72
CA ARG A 97 21.53 -13.30 -4.80
C ARG A 97 22.25 -12.00 -4.44
N VAL A 98 21.67 -10.84 -4.76
CA VAL A 98 22.25 -9.53 -4.45
C VAL A 98 22.01 -9.13 -2.99
N VAL A 99 20.77 -9.18 -2.52
CA VAL A 99 20.34 -8.69 -1.20
C VAL A 99 20.80 -9.60 -0.07
N TYR A 100 20.80 -10.92 -0.29
CA TYR A 100 21.11 -11.93 0.72
C TYR A 100 22.46 -12.65 0.46
N ALA A 101 23.43 -11.96 -0.15
CA ALA A 101 24.80 -12.47 -0.27
C ALA A 101 25.56 -12.49 1.07
N GLY A 102 26.54 -13.39 1.19
CA GLY A 102 27.47 -13.46 2.33
C GLY A 102 26.74 -13.62 3.68
N ASP A 103 27.10 -12.79 4.65
CA ASP A 103 26.54 -12.83 6.01
C ASP A 103 25.02 -12.54 6.06
N LYS A 104 24.45 -12.01 4.98
CA LYS A 104 23.01 -11.77 4.88
C LYS A 104 22.20 -13.01 4.47
N ALA A 105 22.86 -14.09 4.05
CA ALA A 105 22.21 -15.29 3.50
C ALA A 105 21.25 -15.98 4.49
N THR A 106 21.48 -15.79 5.79
CA THR A 106 20.70 -16.37 6.89
C THR A 106 19.80 -15.38 7.60
N LEU A 107 19.63 -14.15 7.07
CA LEU A 107 18.73 -13.17 7.67
C LEU A 107 17.28 -13.67 7.65
N PRO A 108 16.53 -13.55 8.75
CA PRO A 108 15.13 -13.94 8.85
C PRO A 108 14.25 -13.46 7.68
N TRP A 109 14.45 -12.22 7.24
CA TRP A 109 13.66 -11.60 6.18
C TRP A 109 13.61 -12.44 4.91
N ARG A 110 14.70 -13.12 4.55
CA ARG A 110 14.77 -14.00 3.37
C ARG A 110 13.62 -14.99 3.31
N ARG A 111 13.16 -15.50 4.46
CA ARG A 111 12.07 -16.48 4.55
C ARG A 111 10.73 -15.97 4.05
N ILE A 112 10.51 -14.66 4.04
CA ILE A 112 9.28 -14.07 3.47
C ILE A 112 9.22 -14.31 1.95
N VAL A 113 10.36 -14.27 1.25
CA VAL A 113 10.45 -14.51 -0.21
C VAL A 113 10.74 -15.98 -0.52
N GLU A 114 11.60 -16.63 0.26
CA GLU A 114 11.95 -18.05 0.15
C GLU A 114 11.55 -18.80 1.43
N PRO A 115 10.31 -19.32 1.54
CA PRO A 115 9.78 -19.93 2.77
C PRO A 115 10.62 -21.05 3.38
N ASN A 116 11.43 -21.71 2.55
CA ASN A 116 12.31 -22.81 2.92
C ASN A 116 13.78 -22.38 3.17
N ALA A 117 14.09 -21.08 3.13
CA ALA A 117 15.43 -20.60 3.40
C ALA A 117 15.87 -20.93 4.82
N VAL A 118 17.13 -21.37 4.96
CA VAL A 118 17.76 -21.55 6.27
C VAL A 118 18.03 -20.17 6.86
N ILE A 119 17.47 -19.92 8.04
CA ILE A 119 17.66 -18.66 8.78
C ILE A 119 18.33 -18.94 10.11
N VAL A 120 19.12 -17.97 10.58
CA VAL A 120 19.66 -17.95 11.95
C VAL A 120 18.96 -16.81 12.67
N PRO A 121 17.96 -17.09 13.54
CA PRO A 121 17.33 -16.05 14.32
C PRO A 121 18.38 -15.29 15.14
N ASN A 122 18.31 -13.96 15.11
CA ASN A 122 19.17 -13.09 15.88
C ASN A 122 18.28 -12.11 16.63
N ASP A 123 18.17 -12.30 17.95
CA ASP A 123 17.26 -11.50 18.76
C ASP A 123 17.68 -10.02 18.81
N LEU A 124 18.97 -9.71 18.59
CA LEU A 124 19.46 -8.34 18.43
C LEU A 124 18.91 -7.63 17.18
N MET A 125 18.39 -8.37 16.20
CA MET A 125 17.72 -7.76 15.05
C MET A 125 16.35 -7.19 15.40
N THR A 126 15.80 -7.51 16.58
CA THR A 126 14.51 -6.99 17.02
C THR A 126 14.64 -5.62 17.71
N ASP A 127 15.85 -5.26 18.13
CA ASP A 127 16.15 -3.96 18.74
C ASP A 127 15.91 -2.82 17.74
N GLY A 128 15.09 -1.85 18.15
CA GLY A 128 14.78 -0.68 17.33
C GLY A 128 13.83 -0.94 16.16
N LEU A 129 13.30 -2.16 16.01
CA LEU A 129 12.21 -2.42 15.07
C LEU A 129 10.95 -1.67 15.52
N SER A 130 10.36 -0.94 14.58
CA SER A 130 9.02 -0.37 14.78
C SER A 130 7.98 -1.49 14.98
N PRO A 131 6.81 -1.20 15.59
CA PRO A 131 5.83 -2.23 15.93
C PRO A 131 5.44 -3.16 14.79
N TYR A 132 5.18 -2.61 13.59
CA TYR A 132 4.82 -3.45 12.43
C TYR A 132 6.00 -4.30 11.93
N GLN A 133 7.24 -3.81 12.05
CA GLN A 133 8.43 -4.57 11.67
C GLN A 133 8.64 -5.77 12.61
N ARG A 134 8.32 -5.65 13.91
CA ARG A 134 8.31 -6.79 14.84
C ARG A 134 7.31 -7.85 14.43
N PHE A 135 6.13 -7.41 13.97
CA PHE A 135 5.14 -8.34 13.46
C PHE A 135 5.65 -9.05 12.20
N TYR A 136 6.32 -8.35 11.28
CA TYR A 136 6.92 -8.99 10.11
C TYR A 136 8.08 -9.91 10.46
N TYR A 137 8.85 -9.59 11.51
CA TYR A 137 9.87 -10.50 12.04
C TYR A 137 9.23 -11.79 12.56
N PHE A 138 8.13 -11.69 13.33
CA PHE A 138 7.33 -12.85 13.69
C PHE A 138 6.84 -13.59 12.45
N SER A 139 6.31 -12.89 11.45
CA SER A 139 5.83 -13.53 10.20
C SER A 139 6.94 -14.26 9.44
N ALA A 140 8.19 -13.84 9.57
CA ALA A 140 9.34 -14.48 8.94
C ALA A 140 9.89 -15.67 9.76
N THR A 141 9.83 -15.60 11.09
CA THR A 141 10.53 -16.53 11.99
C THR A 141 9.61 -17.48 12.76
N CYS A 142 8.33 -17.16 12.85
CA CYS A 142 7.36 -17.71 13.79
C CYS A 142 7.78 -17.57 15.27
N ARG A 143 8.68 -16.62 15.59
CA ARG A 143 9.09 -16.29 16.95
C ARG A 143 8.40 -15.02 17.41
N VAL A 144 7.81 -15.08 18.61
CA VAL A 144 7.21 -13.93 19.26
C VAL A 144 8.32 -12.92 19.57
N VAL A 145 8.07 -11.65 19.25
CA VAL A 145 8.88 -10.52 19.68
C VAL A 145 8.15 -9.87 20.85
N GLU A 146 8.79 -9.85 22.02
CA GLU A 146 8.21 -9.25 23.21
C GLU A 146 8.08 -7.72 23.09
N PRO A 147 7.17 -7.09 23.85
CA PRO A 147 7.13 -5.64 23.99
C PRO A 147 8.43 -5.09 24.61
N ASP A 148 8.77 -3.84 24.29
CA ASP A 148 9.91 -3.11 24.87
C ASP A 148 9.57 -1.62 25.01
N ASP A 149 10.57 -0.79 25.32
CA ASP A 149 10.43 0.66 25.48
C ASP A 149 10.05 1.40 24.19
N THR A 150 10.21 0.79 23.02
CA THR A 150 9.92 1.42 21.71
C THR A 150 8.58 0.99 21.12
N GLY A 151 7.90 0.00 21.71
CA GLY A 151 6.52 -0.30 21.37
C GLY A 151 5.99 -1.69 21.79
N PRO A 152 4.78 -2.04 21.33
CA PRO A 152 4.19 -3.34 21.58
C PRO A 152 4.96 -4.48 20.88
N GLY A 153 4.79 -5.69 21.41
CA GLY A 153 5.31 -6.91 20.82
C GLY A 153 4.49 -7.40 19.61
N SER A 154 4.99 -8.43 18.93
CA SER A 154 4.36 -8.97 17.71
C SER A 154 2.99 -9.59 17.98
N GLN A 155 2.75 -10.11 19.18
CA GLN A 155 1.51 -10.80 19.54
C GLN A 155 0.28 -9.87 19.51
N GLN A 156 0.47 -8.56 19.75
CA GLN A 156 -0.64 -7.58 19.71
C GLN A 156 -1.34 -7.56 18.34
N PHE A 157 -0.60 -7.81 17.26
CA PHE A 157 -1.11 -7.87 15.88
C PHE A 157 -1.89 -9.16 15.57
N LEU A 158 -1.90 -10.14 16.47
CA LEU A 158 -2.70 -11.37 16.37
C LEU A 158 -3.86 -11.41 17.36
N ASP A 159 -3.76 -10.63 18.45
CA ASP A 159 -4.77 -10.60 19.50
C ASP A 159 -5.97 -9.72 19.16
N GLY A 160 -5.80 -8.76 18.26
CA GLY A 160 -6.90 -7.92 17.79
C GLY A 160 -6.48 -6.89 16.74
N ASN A 161 -7.45 -6.12 16.27
CA ASN A 161 -7.21 -5.08 15.28
C ASN A 161 -6.53 -3.85 15.92
N THR A 162 -5.20 -3.81 15.83
CA THR A 162 -4.36 -2.76 16.42
C THR A 162 -4.59 -1.37 15.80
N CYS A 163 -5.25 -1.34 14.65
CA CYS A 163 -5.49 -0.16 13.84
C CYS A 163 -6.80 0.55 14.20
N ARG A 164 -7.56 0.04 15.18
CA ARG A 164 -8.77 0.71 15.69
C ARG A 164 -8.46 1.69 16.85
N PRO A 165 -9.25 2.78 16.99
CA PRO A 165 -10.32 3.19 16.06
C PRO A 165 -9.76 3.80 14.76
N ILE A 166 -10.39 3.48 13.62
CA ILE A 166 -9.95 3.86 12.26
C ILE A 166 -9.73 5.37 12.13
N TRP A 167 -10.64 6.19 12.64
CA TRP A 167 -10.54 7.64 12.54
C TRP A 167 -9.25 8.18 13.17
N GLY A 168 -8.91 7.75 14.38
CA GLY A 168 -7.74 8.26 15.09
C GLY A 168 -6.40 7.70 14.59
N LYS A 169 -6.38 6.41 14.22
CA LYS A 169 -5.13 5.72 13.85
C LYS A 169 -4.92 5.66 12.34
N VAL A 170 -5.93 5.31 11.56
CA VAL A 170 -5.74 5.04 10.14
C VAL A 170 -5.86 6.30 9.29
N ILE A 171 -6.89 7.10 9.51
CA ILE A 171 -7.17 8.27 8.67
C ILE A 171 -6.13 9.39 8.92
N PHE A 172 -5.69 9.57 10.16
CA PHE A 172 -4.81 10.68 10.54
C PHE A 172 -3.35 10.30 10.87
N ARG A 173 -3.01 9.02 11.05
CA ARG A 173 -1.64 8.62 11.44
C ARG A 173 -1.01 7.62 10.46
N ASP A 174 -1.54 6.41 10.38
CA ASP A 174 -1.02 5.32 9.59
C ASP A 174 -2.10 4.76 8.65
N LYS A 175 -2.12 5.30 7.43
CA LYS A 175 -3.09 4.97 6.38
C LYS A 175 -3.03 3.50 5.94
N VAL A 176 -1.97 2.76 6.28
CA VAL A 176 -1.74 1.39 5.82
C VAL A 176 -1.73 0.37 6.96
N CYS A 177 -2.01 0.78 8.20
CA CYS A 177 -1.98 -0.10 9.37
C CYS A 177 -2.76 -1.41 9.16
N SER A 178 -4.05 -1.34 8.82
CA SER A 178 -4.89 -2.55 8.67
C SER A 178 -4.38 -3.44 7.54
N THR A 179 -3.91 -2.82 6.46
CA THR A 179 -3.32 -3.49 5.30
C THR A 179 -2.02 -4.20 5.68
N HIS A 180 -1.12 -3.54 6.40
CA HIS A 180 0.12 -4.13 6.91
C HIS A 180 -0.14 -5.28 7.87
N GLN A 181 -1.09 -5.13 8.79
CA GLN A 181 -1.48 -6.20 9.71
C GLN A 181 -2.02 -7.42 8.93
N LEU A 182 -2.90 -7.23 7.95
CA LEU A 182 -3.41 -8.35 7.16
C LEU A 182 -2.32 -9.02 6.29
N LEU A 183 -1.44 -8.23 5.67
CA LEU A 183 -0.29 -8.77 4.92
C LEU A 183 0.67 -9.54 5.82
N GLY A 184 0.92 -9.07 7.05
CA GLY A 184 1.76 -9.78 8.01
C GLY A 184 1.17 -11.14 8.42
N ILE A 185 -0.15 -11.25 8.59
CA ILE A 185 -0.83 -12.54 8.83
C ILE A 185 -0.60 -13.49 7.64
N ARG A 186 -0.74 -12.99 6.41
CA ARG A 186 -0.51 -13.79 5.20
C ARG A 186 0.94 -14.24 5.07
N MET A 187 1.90 -13.36 5.35
CA MET A 187 3.32 -13.70 5.40
C MET A 187 3.61 -14.77 6.45
N ALA A 188 3.00 -14.69 7.65
CA ALA A 188 3.17 -15.67 8.70
C ALA A 188 2.67 -17.06 8.26
N ARG A 189 1.52 -17.13 7.59
CA ARG A 189 1.02 -18.39 7.01
C ARG A 189 1.95 -18.93 5.92
N ASN A 190 2.45 -18.06 5.05
CA ASN A 190 3.40 -18.43 3.98
C ASN A 190 4.71 -19.00 4.55
N SER A 191 5.17 -18.47 5.68
CA SER A 191 6.36 -18.99 6.40
C SER A 191 6.09 -20.26 7.22
N GLY A 192 4.83 -20.75 7.25
CA GLY A 192 4.44 -21.95 7.98
C GLY A 192 4.15 -21.73 9.47
N CYS A 193 3.90 -20.49 9.90
CA CYS A 193 3.54 -20.20 11.29
C CYS A 193 2.15 -20.75 11.61
N LYS A 194 2.02 -21.38 12.78
CA LYS A 194 0.73 -21.86 13.29
C LYS A 194 0.00 -20.69 13.94
N LEU A 195 -1.10 -20.27 13.34
CA LEU A 195 -1.92 -19.16 13.84
C LEU A 195 -3.19 -19.71 14.51
N ASP A 196 -3.61 -19.06 15.59
CA ASP A 196 -4.82 -19.42 16.33
C ASP A 196 -6.09 -19.22 15.48
N ALA A 197 -7.15 -19.99 15.76
CA ALA A 197 -8.43 -19.89 15.06
C ALA A 197 -9.05 -18.48 15.14
N LYS A 198 -8.82 -17.74 16.24
CA LYS A 198 -9.28 -16.34 16.39
C LYS A 198 -8.74 -15.41 15.31
N VAL A 199 -7.59 -15.74 14.71
CA VAL A 199 -6.98 -14.93 13.65
C VAL A 199 -7.88 -14.87 12.41
N ALA A 200 -8.72 -15.87 12.15
CA ALA A 200 -9.68 -15.82 11.05
C ALA A 200 -10.73 -14.72 11.24
N ALA A 201 -11.23 -14.52 12.47
CA ALA A 201 -12.15 -13.43 12.78
C ALA A 201 -11.45 -12.07 12.61
N LEU A 202 -10.21 -11.95 13.07
CA LEU A 202 -9.39 -10.75 12.88
C LEU A 202 -9.18 -10.42 11.39
N GLU A 203 -8.94 -11.41 10.53
CA GLU A 203 -8.82 -11.16 9.08
C GLU A 203 -10.11 -10.59 8.49
N SER A 204 -11.28 -11.10 8.89
CA SER A 204 -12.56 -10.54 8.47
C SER A 204 -12.71 -9.08 8.88
N GLU A 205 -12.36 -8.75 10.13
CA GLU A 205 -12.40 -7.35 10.61
C GLU A 205 -11.44 -6.44 9.83
N LEU A 206 -10.24 -6.92 9.53
CA LEU A 206 -9.25 -6.14 8.76
C LEU A 206 -9.72 -5.91 7.32
N LEU A 207 -10.34 -6.91 6.68
CA LEU A 207 -10.92 -6.79 5.35
C LEU A 207 -12.06 -5.76 5.31
N GLU A 208 -12.94 -5.78 6.32
CA GLU A 208 -14.00 -4.76 6.46
C GLU A 208 -13.43 -3.35 6.62
N ASP A 209 -12.41 -3.18 7.47
CA ASP A 209 -11.74 -1.89 7.68
C ASP A 209 -11.08 -1.39 6.38
N ILE A 210 -10.42 -2.27 5.62
CA ILE A 210 -9.80 -1.94 4.32
C ILE A 210 -10.85 -1.54 3.29
N ALA A 211 -11.95 -2.29 3.20
CA ALA A 211 -13.06 -1.97 2.31
C ALA A 211 -13.73 -0.63 2.69
N PHE A 212 -13.87 -0.34 3.98
CA PHE A 212 -14.36 0.96 4.45
C PHE A 212 -13.40 2.09 4.04
N GLN A 213 -12.09 1.92 4.21
CA GLN A 213 -11.10 2.92 3.79
C GLN A 213 -11.20 3.24 2.30
N LEU A 214 -11.32 2.22 1.43
CA LEU A 214 -11.50 2.44 -0.02
C LEU A 214 -12.82 3.16 -0.36
N LYS A 215 -13.86 2.99 0.46
CA LYS A 215 -15.14 3.70 0.28
C LYS A 215 -15.04 5.18 0.62
N VAL A 216 -14.25 5.55 1.64
CA VAL A 216 -14.19 6.93 2.15
C VAL A 216 -13.00 7.73 1.65
N ASP A 217 -11.97 7.08 1.10
CA ASP A 217 -10.76 7.69 0.55
C ASP A 217 -10.83 7.72 -0.99
N PRO A 218 -11.23 8.85 -1.60
CA PRO A 218 -11.30 8.98 -3.04
C PRO A 218 -9.93 9.26 -3.66
N VAL A 219 -8.83 9.31 -2.92
CA VAL A 219 -7.52 9.64 -3.48
C VAL A 219 -6.76 8.37 -3.84
N ILE A 220 -6.28 8.28 -5.09
CA ILE A 220 -5.33 7.23 -5.46
C ILE A 220 -3.96 7.65 -4.94
N THR A 221 -3.41 6.82 -4.07
CA THR A 221 -2.08 6.92 -3.48
C THR A 221 -1.51 5.51 -3.37
N ASP A 222 -0.26 5.36 -2.96
CA ASP A 222 0.31 4.04 -2.65
C ASP A 222 -0.58 3.19 -1.70
N PRO A 223 -1.08 3.72 -0.56
CA PRO A 223 -2.07 3.02 0.28
C PRO A 223 -3.32 2.54 -0.46
N TYR A 224 -3.79 3.29 -1.47
CA TYR A 224 -4.95 2.87 -2.25
C TYR A 224 -4.66 1.60 -3.04
N ILE A 225 -3.54 1.57 -3.76
CA ILE A 225 -3.12 0.41 -4.56
C ILE A 225 -2.96 -0.81 -3.64
N GLN A 226 -2.30 -0.63 -2.50
CA GLN A 226 -2.08 -1.68 -1.52
C GLN A 226 -3.40 -2.25 -0.96
N ARG A 227 -4.39 -1.41 -0.65
CA ARG A 227 -5.72 -1.85 -0.17
C ARG A 227 -6.47 -2.65 -1.23
N VAL A 228 -6.49 -2.18 -2.49
CA VAL A 228 -7.12 -2.91 -3.59
C VAL A 228 -6.44 -4.26 -3.81
N LEU A 229 -5.10 -4.28 -3.82
CA LEU A 229 -4.29 -5.49 -3.87
C LEU A 229 -4.67 -6.46 -2.74
N THR A 230 -4.70 -5.99 -1.50
CA THR A 230 -4.95 -6.86 -0.35
C THR A 230 -6.37 -7.45 -0.36
N LEU A 231 -7.40 -6.67 -0.70
CA LEU A 231 -8.75 -7.22 -0.88
C LEU A 231 -8.76 -8.28 -1.98
N TYR A 232 -8.19 -7.98 -3.14
CA TYR A 232 -8.17 -8.89 -4.27
C TYR A 232 -7.45 -10.20 -3.93
N TRP A 233 -6.30 -10.10 -3.25
CA TRP A 233 -5.45 -11.25 -2.95
C TRP A 233 -6.01 -12.13 -1.82
N VAL A 234 -6.62 -11.54 -0.80
CA VAL A 234 -7.07 -12.29 0.38
C VAL A 234 -8.53 -12.68 0.30
N ALA A 235 -9.41 -11.77 -0.15
CA ALA A 235 -10.84 -11.99 -0.21
C ALA A 235 -11.36 -12.32 -1.62
N GLY A 236 -10.52 -12.22 -2.66
CA GLY A 236 -10.88 -12.57 -4.03
C GLY A 236 -11.52 -11.42 -4.83
N PRO A 237 -11.72 -11.61 -6.15
CA PRO A 237 -12.16 -10.57 -7.08
C PRO A 237 -13.49 -9.92 -6.72
N GLN A 238 -14.43 -10.69 -6.16
CA GLN A 238 -15.77 -10.23 -5.78
C GLN A 238 -15.77 -9.22 -4.62
N SER A 239 -14.68 -9.16 -3.84
CA SER A 239 -14.52 -8.19 -2.76
C SER A 239 -14.09 -6.79 -3.25
N VAL A 240 -13.66 -6.70 -4.51
CA VAL A 240 -13.15 -5.47 -5.12
C VAL A 240 -14.17 -4.91 -6.10
N LYS A 241 -14.59 -3.66 -5.89
CA LYS A 241 -15.44 -2.99 -6.89
C LYS A 241 -14.66 -2.81 -8.20
N PRO A 242 -15.28 -3.07 -9.37
CA PRO A 242 -14.67 -2.82 -10.68
C PRO A 242 -14.02 -1.45 -10.85
N VAL A 243 -14.67 -0.39 -10.34
CA VAL A 243 -14.15 0.98 -10.38
C VAL A 243 -12.83 1.09 -9.63
N TRP A 244 -12.63 0.39 -8.51
CA TRP A 244 -11.37 0.47 -7.76
C TRP A 244 -10.20 -0.11 -8.54
N LEU A 245 -10.39 -1.28 -9.17
CA LEU A 245 -9.37 -1.88 -10.04
C LEU A 245 -9.08 -1.01 -11.27
N ARG A 246 -10.13 -0.50 -11.93
CA ARG A 246 -10.00 0.40 -13.07
C ARG A 246 -9.17 1.62 -12.72
N ARG A 247 -9.43 2.21 -11.55
CA ARG A 247 -8.70 3.38 -11.06
C ARG A 247 -7.22 3.09 -10.83
N VAL A 248 -6.84 1.91 -10.35
CA VAL A 248 -5.43 1.53 -10.28
C VAL A 248 -4.82 1.45 -11.68
N ILE A 249 -5.50 0.81 -12.64
CA ILE A 249 -5.02 0.71 -14.04
C ILE A 249 -4.86 2.10 -14.67
N ASP A 250 -5.84 2.98 -14.50
CA ASP A 250 -5.83 4.33 -15.09
C ASP A 250 -4.82 5.26 -14.41
N ALA A 251 -4.35 4.92 -13.21
CA ALA A 251 -3.28 5.63 -12.52
C ALA A 251 -1.86 5.18 -12.95
N GLN A 252 -1.75 4.11 -13.76
CA GLN A 252 -0.47 3.67 -14.30
C GLN A 252 0.12 4.76 -15.18
N GLN A 253 1.40 5.08 -14.96
CA GLN A 253 2.10 6.11 -15.71
C GLN A 253 2.46 5.61 -17.13
N PRO A 254 2.78 6.52 -18.07
CA PRO A 254 3.17 6.13 -19.43
C PRO A 254 4.39 5.21 -19.51
N ASP A 255 5.27 5.23 -18.49
CA ASP A 255 6.43 4.33 -18.38
C ASP A 255 6.06 2.90 -17.93
N GLY A 256 4.80 2.66 -17.56
CA GLY A 256 4.29 1.38 -17.08
C GLY A 256 4.34 1.19 -15.56
N GLY A 257 4.93 2.10 -14.80
CA GLY A 257 4.99 2.03 -13.34
C GLY A 257 3.88 2.84 -12.64
N TRP A 258 3.94 2.88 -11.31
CA TRP A 258 3.09 3.73 -10.47
C TRP A 258 3.92 4.62 -9.56
N SER A 259 3.51 5.86 -9.38
CA SER A 259 4.29 6.88 -8.66
C SER A 259 4.04 6.97 -7.16
N GLY A 260 3.01 6.28 -6.65
CA GLY A 260 2.57 6.39 -5.25
C GLY A 260 2.05 7.78 -4.84
N ASP A 261 2.01 8.72 -5.79
CA ASP A 261 1.63 10.11 -5.58
C ASP A 261 0.11 10.28 -5.41
N HIS A 262 -0.33 11.49 -5.05
CA HIS A 262 -1.76 11.77 -4.81
C HIS A 262 -2.48 12.14 -6.11
N LEU A 263 -3.29 11.21 -6.63
CA LEU A 263 -4.08 11.39 -7.85
C LEU A 263 -5.58 11.39 -7.55
N LEU A 264 -6.28 12.43 -8.00
CA LEU A 264 -7.73 12.52 -7.98
C LEU A 264 -8.28 12.15 -9.36
N LEU A 265 -8.60 10.88 -9.59
CA LEU A 265 -9.10 10.45 -10.90
C LEU A 265 -10.41 11.14 -11.28
N GLY A 266 -10.55 11.48 -12.56
CA GLY A 266 -11.67 12.26 -13.08
C GLY A 266 -11.57 13.78 -12.84
N VAL A 267 -10.55 14.24 -12.09
CA VAL A 267 -10.25 15.65 -11.94
C VAL A 267 -9.28 16.09 -13.05
N PRO A 268 -9.54 17.20 -13.77
CA PRO A 268 -8.64 17.72 -14.79
C PRO A 268 -7.21 17.91 -14.26
N GLN A 269 -6.20 17.68 -15.12
CA GLN A 269 -4.79 17.72 -14.72
C GLN A 269 -4.40 19.02 -13.99
N TRP A 270 -4.96 20.17 -14.41
CA TRP A 270 -4.67 21.48 -13.81
C TRP A 270 -5.20 21.64 -12.37
N LEU A 271 -6.15 20.80 -11.94
CA LEU A 271 -6.68 20.74 -10.57
C LEU A 271 -6.04 19.66 -9.71
N GLN A 272 -5.10 18.88 -10.26
CA GLN A 272 -4.42 17.84 -9.49
C GLN A 272 -3.50 18.45 -8.42
N PRO A 273 -3.40 17.84 -7.22
CA PRO A 273 -2.48 18.30 -6.17
C PRO A 273 -1.03 18.40 -6.65
N ALA A 274 -0.60 17.50 -7.53
CA ALA A 274 0.74 17.52 -8.12
C ALA A 274 0.98 18.77 -8.98
N THR A 275 0.00 19.18 -9.79
CA THR A 275 0.11 20.39 -10.62
C THR A 275 0.16 21.65 -9.77
N TRP A 276 -0.64 21.71 -8.70
CA TRP A 276 -0.57 22.80 -7.74
C TRP A 276 0.79 22.86 -7.05
N ARG A 277 1.33 21.71 -6.62
CA ARG A 277 2.66 21.60 -6.03
C ARG A 277 3.75 22.08 -6.99
N GLN A 278 3.65 21.74 -8.28
CA GLN A 278 4.59 22.19 -9.31
C GLN A 278 4.49 23.69 -9.58
N LEU A 279 3.28 24.26 -9.56
CA LEU A 279 3.11 25.70 -9.63
C LEU A 279 3.74 26.39 -8.41
N MET A 280 3.45 25.88 -7.21
CA MET A 280 3.97 26.42 -5.96
C MET A 280 5.48 26.25 -5.82
N SER A 281 6.10 25.22 -6.40
CA SER A 281 7.56 25.07 -6.41
C SER A 281 8.25 26.09 -7.31
N ARG A 282 7.58 26.61 -8.34
CA ARG A 282 8.10 27.74 -9.14
C ARG A 282 8.00 29.06 -8.38
N LEU A 283 6.93 29.24 -7.60
CA LEU A 283 6.69 30.47 -6.83
C LEU A 283 7.51 30.51 -5.54
N VAL A 284 7.66 29.37 -4.87
CA VAL A 284 8.30 29.23 -3.55
C VAL A 284 9.14 27.95 -3.49
N PRO A 285 10.26 27.88 -4.24
CA PRO A 285 11.06 26.65 -4.40
C PRO A 285 11.62 26.10 -3.08
N SER A 286 11.86 26.96 -2.09
CA SER A 286 12.34 26.55 -0.77
C SER A 286 11.33 25.74 0.05
N ARG A 287 10.04 25.74 -0.33
CA ARG A 287 8.96 25.06 0.41
C ARG A 287 8.33 23.90 -0.34
N PHE A 288 8.50 23.83 -1.67
CA PHE A 288 7.84 22.82 -2.49
C PHE A 288 8.85 22.17 -3.43
N ASN A 289 8.92 20.83 -3.41
CA ASN A 289 9.70 20.06 -4.36
C ASN A 289 9.01 20.08 -5.74
N ALA A 290 9.79 20.36 -6.78
CA ALA A 290 9.32 20.45 -8.17
C ALA A 290 9.33 19.12 -8.92
N ALA A 291 9.86 18.04 -8.34
CA ALA A 291 9.96 16.76 -9.01
C ALA A 291 8.56 16.26 -9.44
N PRO A 292 8.35 15.93 -10.73
CA PRO A 292 7.11 15.32 -11.17
C PRO A 292 6.92 13.96 -10.47
N PRO A 293 5.66 13.49 -10.33
CA PRO A 293 5.39 12.13 -9.89
C PRO A 293 6.17 11.15 -10.76
N ALA A 294 7.12 10.42 -10.16
CA ALA A 294 7.91 9.41 -10.84
C ALA A 294 7.47 8.04 -10.33
N SER A 295 7.35 7.08 -11.25
CA SER A 295 7.12 5.68 -10.90
C SER A 295 8.20 5.17 -9.95
N ASN A 296 7.81 4.32 -8.99
CA ASN A 296 8.75 3.74 -8.03
C ASN A 296 8.50 2.25 -7.84
N PHE A 297 9.49 1.55 -7.30
CA PHE A 297 9.42 0.10 -7.10
C PHE A 297 8.30 -0.31 -6.14
N HIS A 298 8.05 0.48 -5.10
CA HIS A 298 7.06 0.18 -4.07
C HIS A 298 5.64 0.05 -4.65
N ALA A 299 5.15 1.11 -5.29
CA ALA A 299 3.83 1.11 -5.91
C ALA A 299 3.76 0.18 -7.13
N THR A 300 4.87 0.03 -7.87
CA THR A 300 4.90 -0.84 -9.06
C THR A 300 4.85 -2.31 -8.70
N ALA A 301 5.55 -2.77 -7.66
CA ALA A 301 5.46 -4.16 -7.21
C ALA A 301 4.04 -4.54 -6.79
N GLN A 302 3.33 -3.62 -6.12
CA GLN A 302 1.92 -3.81 -5.77
C GLN A 302 1.03 -3.90 -7.02
N GLY A 303 1.23 -2.99 -7.98
CA GLY A 303 0.48 -2.97 -9.24
C GLY A 303 0.68 -4.24 -10.07
N VAL A 304 1.94 -4.69 -10.22
CA VAL A 304 2.29 -5.92 -10.96
C VAL A 304 1.56 -7.14 -10.37
N LEU A 305 1.59 -7.31 -9.04
CA LEU A 305 0.89 -8.42 -8.40
C LEU A 305 -0.63 -8.31 -8.56
N LEU A 306 -1.20 -7.12 -8.39
CA LEU A 306 -2.65 -6.93 -8.56
C LEU A 306 -3.08 -7.28 -10.00
N MET A 307 -2.32 -6.88 -11.01
CA MET A 307 -2.63 -7.23 -12.40
C MET A 307 -2.49 -8.74 -12.64
N ALA A 308 -1.45 -9.40 -12.10
CA ALA A 308 -1.28 -10.85 -12.20
C ALA A 308 -2.46 -11.62 -11.56
N LEU A 309 -2.92 -11.19 -10.38
CA LEU A 309 -4.09 -11.76 -9.72
C LEU A 309 -5.38 -11.51 -10.51
N ALA A 310 -5.48 -10.37 -11.21
CA ALA A 310 -6.65 -10.03 -12.01
C ALA A 310 -6.74 -10.82 -13.33
N LEU A 311 -5.60 -11.17 -13.93
CA LEU A 311 -5.55 -12.01 -15.13
C LEU A 311 -5.80 -13.48 -14.85
N HIS A 312 -5.37 -13.94 -13.68
CA HIS A 312 -5.49 -15.32 -13.25
C HIS A 312 -6.27 -15.30 -11.93
N PRO A 313 -7.61 -15.43 -11.92
CA PRO A 313 -8.41 -15.61 -10.70
C PRO A 313 -8.30 -17.07 -10.18
N GLN A 314 -8.40 -17.27 -8.87
CA GLN A 314 -8.22 -18.60 -8.23
C GLN A 314 -9.49 -19.44 -8.36
#